data_AF-A0A448YMJ6-F1
#
_entry.id   AF-A0A448YMJ6-F1
#
_cell.length_a   1.000
_cell.length_b   1.000
_cell.length_c   1.000
_cell.angle_alpha   90.00
_cell.angle_beta   90.00
_cell.angle_gamma   90.00
#
_symmetry.space_group_name_H-M   'P 1'
#
loop_
_entity.id
_entity.type
_entity.pdbx_description
1 polymer ?
#
loop_
_entity_poly.entity_id
_entity_poly.type
_entity_poly.pdbx_seq_one_letter_code
_entity_poly.pdbx_strand_id
1 'polypeptide(L)'
;MVDIPFNKLYVYDLDAEILDSLRLMYFDSVTYEQKTEDEYLKHREEYVHRTPAIQSLIVKPKPRTIRGVSKSVSGGITKSDFDKYNEQRTNNDQSPLTEAEFEAKMDELSISGSEEEDGEGDGDGDGGEEEKLYSIDEGDKQIDESSVSFLYTRSPLVLFSSSLLPEKKCFGAYKTTLDATETDSEPLRTLMELNSGPVTGSLSDRMSALFMIGGGHFAGAIVSHKPIVTKGNKGTAEELMLQSVNFVAHKTYHRYTTRRKQGGSQSASDNARGKANSAGSSLRRYNEQALQKDVEELLSSWKPLLDRCDKIFIKANGAQSHKSLLGKGTDDPLPAGDKRIRIFPFTTKRPTTMELRRAWCELSYLKTMDVPEDNRSTVEKMLKKRELLEKSRSQQQKPVNEVETDDDDRRTSEMISLLKKSKAPALISYIRKNNVDDINFPLTPESTYARNTPTLLHYASKSGLHSMCQVLLTNLKADPTIKNQAGRTAYQIASDDQTRYAFEIARYNLGEDYCDWNSGANVPEAKSREEVQTLLKEEEEAEKSRIRKLHEEELTNVRKDIKTSHDKRFGKGKTLGIPSTEQAKLESLSPEQRMKVMREQRARAAEARMRARK
;
A
#
# COMPACT_ATOMS: atom_id res chain seq x y z
N MET A 1 33.00 -9.59 24.75
CA MET A 1 31.77 -9.69 23.93
C MET A 1 31.34 -11.14 23.97
N VAL A 2 30.24 -11.43 24.66
CA VAL A 2 29.68 -12.78 24.64
C VAL A 2 28.82 -12.84 23.39
N ASP A 3 29.32 -13.49 22.34
CA ASP A 3 28.50 -13.83 21.18
C ASP A 3 27.58 -14.98 21.61
N ILE A 4 26.31 -14.67 21.85
CA ILE A 4 25.35 -15.65 22.36
C ILE A 4 24.95 -16.54 21.18
N PRO A 5 25.16 -17.87 21.26
CA PRO A 5 24.89 -18.75 20.15
C PRO A 5 23.39 -18.78 19.84
N PHE A 6 23.03 -18.80 18.55
CA PHE A 6 21.66 -18.67 18.08
C PHE A 6 20.69 -19.71 18.68
N ASN A 7 21.19 -20.90 19.01
CA ASN A 7 20.39 -21.96 19.61
C ASN A 7 19.84 -21.62 21.01
N LYS A 8 20.45 -20.66 21.72
CA LYS A 8 19.97 -20.17 23.02
C LYS A 8 18.91 -19.08 22.90
N LEU A 9 18.72 -18.51 21.71
CA LEU A 9 17.84 -17.37 21.43
C LEU A 9 16.48 -17.80 20.85
N TYR A 10 16.18 -19.09 20.80
CA TYR A 10 14.93 -19.59 20.26
C TYR A 10 13.77 -19.37 21.24
N VAL A 11 12.76 -18.60 20.84
CA VAL A 11 11.68 -18.07 21.71
C VAL A 11 10.90 -19.15 22.46
N TYR A 12 10.75 -20.33 21.88
CA TYR A 12 10.02 -21.46 22.47
C TYR A 12 10.91 -22.45 23.24
N ASP A 13 12.23 -22.24 23.26
CA ASP A 13 13.23 -23.04 23.99
C ASP A 13 14.42 -22.14 24.37
N LEU A 14 14.13 -21.07 25.11
CA LEU A 14 15.10 -20.10 25.59
C LEU A 14 15.92 -20.67 26.73
N ASP A 15 17.20 -20.30 26.76
CA ASP A 15 18.07 -20.63 27.88
C ASP A 15 17.57 -19.95 29.16
N ALA A 16 17.56 -20.68 30.28
CA ALA A 16 17.04 -20.20 31.55
C ALA A 16 17.80 -18.96 32.04
N GLU A 17 19.13 -18.94 31.83
CA GLU A 17 19.97 -17.78 32.17
C GLU A 17 19.55 -16.52 31.41
N ILE A 18 19.13 -16.67 30.15
CA ILE A 18 18.66 -15.54 29.34
C ILE A 18 17.27 -15.14 29.85
N LEU A 19 16.34 -16.08 29.97
CA LEU A 19 14.96 -15.83 30.40
C LEU A 19 14.89 -15.10 31.74
N ASP A 20 15.68 -15.53 32.74
CA ASP A 20 15.71 -14.92 34.08
C ASP A 20 16.35 -13.52 34.09
N SER A 21 17.19 -13.23 33.10
CA SER A 21 17.86 -11.92 32.97
C SER A 21 17.00 -10.86 32.26
N LEU A 22 15.91 -11.26 31.59
CA LEU A 22 15.11 -10.35 30.77
C LEU A 22 14.26 -9.41 31.62
N ARG A 23 14.38 -8.11 31.37
CA ARG A 23 13.54 -7.06 31.96
C ARG A 23 12.88 -6.24 30.85
N LEU A 24 11.57 -6.06 30.94
CA LEU A 24 10.80 -5.31 29.96
C LEU A 24 11.23 -3.83 29.96
N MET A 25 11.38 -3.25 28.77
CA MET A 25 11.69 -1.83 28.62
C MET A 25 10.42 -1.05 28.31
N TYR A 26 10.29 0.14 28.90
CA TYR A 26 9.18 1.06 28.69
C TYR A 26 9.69 2.34 28.04
N PHE A 27 8.90 2.91 27.13
CA PHE A 27 9.27 4.10 26.39
C PHE A 27 8.18 5.16 26.48
N ASP A 28 8.59 6.43 26.43
CA ASP A 28 7.69 7.56 26.27
C ASP A 28 7.18 7.67 24.82
N SER A 29 5.89 7.96 24.62
CA SER A 29 5.28 8.14 23.29
C SER A 29 5.86 9.31 22.50
N VAL A 30 6.39 10.34 23.20
CA VAL A 30 6.87 11.57 22.56
C VAL A 30 8.39 11.61 22.47
N THR A 31 9.08 11.40 23.59
CA THR A 31 10.55 11.51 23.65
C THR A 31 11.24 10.20 23.28
N TYR A 32 10.54 9.06 23.42
CA TYR A 32 11.10 7.71 23.32
C TYR A 32 12.25 7.46 24.30
N GLU A 33 12.30 8.25 25.38
CA GLU A 33 13.19 8.01 26.51
C GLU A 33 12.79 6.68 27.16
N GLN A 34 13.79 5.86 27.47
CA GLN A 34 13.58 4.69 28.31
C GLN A 34 13.16 5.15 29.70
N LYS A 35 11.98 4.72 30.14
CA LYS A 35 11.44 4.98 31.47
C LYS A 35 11.44 3.73 32.32
N THR A 36 11.39 3.94 33.63
CA THR A 36 11.36 2.87 34.62
C THR A 36 9.96 2.26 34.74
N GLU A 37 9.87 1.02 35.22
CA GLU A 37 8.60 0.33 35.47
C GLU A 37 7.70 1.09 36.45
N ASP A 38 8.29 1.73 37.46
CA ASP A 38 7.56 2.54 38.45
C ASP A 38 6.90 3.77 37.83
N GLU A 39 7.54 4.39 36.83
CA GLU A 39 6.97 5.52 36.09
C GLU A 39 5.81 5.09 35.19
N TYR A 40 5.92 3.91 34.58
CA TYR A 40 4.82 3.29 33.84
C TYR A 40 3.61 2.99 34.75
N LEU A 41 3.85 2.37 35.92
CA LEU A 41 2.79 2.03 36.87
C LEU A 41 2.08 3.28 37.42
N LYS A 42 2.83 4.33 37.77
CA LYS A 42 2.27 5.62 38.20
C LYS A 42 1.38 6.25 37.12
N HIS A 43 1.85 6.26 35.87
CA HIS A 43 1.08 6.81 34.75
C HIS A 43 -0.19 5.97 34.46
N ARG A 44 -0.11 4.64 34.61
CA ARG A 44 -1.27 3.74 34.47
C ARG A 44 -2.32 3.98 35.57
N GLU A 45 -1.91 4.14 36.82
CA GLU A 45 -2.81 4.48 37.93
C GLU A 45 -3.50 5.83 37.71
N GLU A 46 -2.76 6.83 37.24
CA GLU A 46 -3.29 8.16 36.92
C GLU A 46 -4.32 8.13 35.78
N TYR A 47 -4.09 7.32 34.74
CA TYR A 47 -5.02 7.12 33.63
C TYR A 47 -6.30 6.37 34.04
N VAL A 48 -6.17 5.33 34.87
CA VAL A 48 -7.32 4.57 35.39
C VAL A 48 -8.19 5.44 36.30
N HIS A 49 -7.61 6.34 37.09
CA HIS A 49 -8.37 7.27 37.94
C HIS A 49 -9.10 8.38 37.17
N ARG A 50 -8.66 8.73 35.95
CA ARG A 50 -9.36 9.72 35.10
C ARG A 50 -10.55 9.16 34.33
N THR A 51 -10.74 7.83 34.27
CA THR A 51 -11.72 7.19 33.37
C THR A 51 -12.81 6.35 34.08
N PRO A 52 -13.65 6.88 35.00
CA PRO A 52 -14.67 6.07 35.68
C PRO A 52 -16.03 5.97 34.95
N ALA A 53 -16.13 6.17 33.63
CA ALA A 53 -17.43 6.33 32.95
C ALA A 53 -17.76 5.42 31.74
N ILE A 54 -16.93 4.41 31.37
CA ILE A 54 -17.21 3.59 30.15
C ILE A 54 -17.16 2.06 30.41
N GLN A 55 -17.29 1.62 31.66
CA GLN A 55 -17.21 0.18 32.00
C GLN A 55 -18.56 -0.56 32.08
N SER A 56 -19.70 0.08 31.79
CA SER A 56 -21.03 -0.53 32.03
C SER A 56 -21.81 -1.02 30.80
N LEU A 57 -21.19 -1.17 29.61
CA LEU A 57 -21.93 -1.55 28.39
C LEU A 57 -21.37 -2.75 27.61
N ILE A 58 -20.61 -3.66 28.24
CA ILE A 58 -20.22 -4.93 27.61
C ILE A 58 -20.89 -6.10 28.34
N VAL A 59 -22.10 -6.43 27.86
CA VAL A 59 -22.85 -7.62 28.24
C VAL A 59 -22.08 -8.85 27.74
N LYS A 60 -21.51 -9.63 28.67
CA LYS A 60 -20.93 -10.96 28.39
C LYS A 60 -22.07 -11.99 28.22
N PRO A 61 -22.24 -12.65 27.07
CA PRO A 61 -23.12 -13.81 26.99
C PRO A 61 -22.50 -15.02 27.70
N LYS A 62 -23.34 -15.74 28.46
CA LYS A 62 -23.00 -16.91 29.29
C LYS A 62 -22.53 -18.12 28.47
N PRO A 63 -21.61 -18.95 29.00
CA PRO A 63 -21.17 -20.18 28.36
C PRO A 63 -22.28 -21.26 28.38
N ARG A 64 -22.53 -21.90 27.23
CA ARG A 64 -23.38 -23.09 27.12
C ARG A 64 -22.52 -24.33 26.89
N THR A 65 -22.65 -25.29 27.80
CA THR A 65 -22.08 -26.63 27.79
C THR A 65 -22.65 -27.48 26.66
N ILE A 66 -21.80 -28.14 25.86
CA ILE A 66 -22.21 -29.27 25.01
C ILE A 66 -21.21 -30.42 25.14
N ARG A 67 -21.80 -31.61 25.36
CA ARG A 67 -21.21 -32.94 25.59
C ARG A 67 -20.44 -33.47 24.38
N GLY A 68 -19.37 -34.22 24.67
CA GLY A 68 -18.57 -34.91 23.68
C GLY A 68 -19.25 -36.12 23.04
N VAL A 69 -18.83 -36.43 21.81
CA VAL A 69 -18.98 -37.73 21.17
C VAL A 69 -17.70 -38.01 20.39
N SER A 70 -16.98 -39.05 20.81
CA SER A 70 -15.80 -39.61 20.14
C SER A 70 -16.20 -40.46 18.94
N LYS A 71 -15.55 -40.28 17.78
CA LYS A 71 -15.43 -41.31 16.75
C LYS A 71 -14.04 -41.28 16.12
N SER A 72 -13.33 -42.39 16.31
CA SER A 72 -12.07 -42.76 15.68
C SER A 72 -12.25 -43.04 14.18
N VAL A 73 -11.44 -42.46 13.31
CA VAL A 73 -11.19 -43.01 11.96
C VAL A 73 -9.72 -42.85 11.60
N SER A 74 -9.16 -43.98 11.18
CA SER A 74 -7.79 -44.29 10.76
C SER A 74 -7.26 -43.43 9.63
N GLY A 75 -5.97 -43.10 9.73
CA GLY A 75 -5.26 -42.18 8.84
C GLY A 75 -4.87 -42.74 7.47
N GLY A 76 -4.79 -41.81 6.52
CA GLY A 76 -4.04 -41.94 5.28
C GLY A 76 -3.10 -40.74 5.16
N ILE A 77 -1.81 -40.95 5.39
CA ILE A 77 -0.76 -39.93 5.21
C ILE A 77 -0.64 -39.68 3.69
N THR A 78 -0.98 -38.48 3.25
CA THR A 78 -0.81 -38.05 1.86
C THR A 78 0.68 -37.75 1.61
N LYS A 79 1.32 -38.52 0.72
CA LYS A 79 2.74 -38.37 0.32
C LYS A 79 3.07 -36.96 -0.20
N SER A 80 4.23 -36.44 0.17
CA SER A 80 4.77 -35.13 -0.28
C SER A 80 5.01 -35.13 -1.80
N ASP A 81 5.04 -33.95 -2.44
CA ASP A 81 5.31 -33.87 -3.88
C ASP A 81 6.77 -34.26 -4.22
N PHE A 82 7.69 -34.10 -3.27
CA PHE A 82 9.04 -34.67 -3.33
C PHE A 82 9.00 -36.21 -3.42
N ASP A 83 8.17 -36.84 -2.58
CA ASP A 83 7.99 -38.30 -2.57
C ASP A 83 7.38 -38.77 -3.88
N LYS A 84 6.37 -38.07 -4.40
CA LYS A 84 5.74 -38.39 -5.69
C LYS A 84 6.70 -38.22 -6.85
N TYR A 85 7.54 -37.18 -6.84
CA TYR A 85 8.53 -36.93 -7.87
C TYR A 85 9.63 -37.98 -7.86
N ASN A 86 10.10 -38.37 -6.66
CA ASN A 86 11.07 -39.45 -6.52
C ASN A 86 10.46 -40.81 -6.87
N GLU A 87 9.20 -41.07 -6.52
CA GLU A 87 8.45 -42.27 -6.92
C GLU A 87 8.27 -42.34 -8.45
N GLN A 88 8.03 -41.20 -9.10
CA GLN A 88 7.96 -41.09 -10.56
C GLN A 88 9.32 -41.26 -11.23
N ARG A 89 10.41 -40.84 -10.58
CA ARG A 89 11.79 -41.07 -11.04
C ARG A 89 12.21 -42.54 -10.89
N THR A 90 11.88 -43.17 -9.77
CA THR A 90 12.14 -44.61 -9.58
C THR A 90 11.33 -45.46 -10.55
N ASN A 91 10.08 -45.07 -10.84
CA ASN A 91 9.25 -45.74 -11.87
C ASN A 91 9.80 -45.56 -13.30
N ASN A 92 10.68 -44.58 -13.51
CA ASN A 92 11.34 -44.30 -14.78
C ASN A 92 12.84 -44.67 -14.76
N ASP A 93 13.28 -45.54 -13.83
CA ASP A 93 14.67 -46.00 -13.65
C ASP A 93 15.70 -44.85 -13.46
N GLN A 94 15.26 -43.72 -12.91
CA GLN A 94 16.13 -42.60 -12.56
C GLN A 94 16.44 -42.61 -11.06
N SER A 95 17.66 -42.19 -10.70
CA SER A 95 18.04 -42.03 -9.29
C SER A 95 17.13 -41.00 -8.59
N PRO A 96 16.68 -41.27 -7.35
CA PRO A 96 15.93 -40.29 -6.56
C PRO A 96 16.82 -39.07 -6.27
N LEU A 97 16.21 -37.89 -6.26
CA LEU A 97 16.91 -36.65 -5.90
C LEU A 97 16.88 -36.44 -4.39
N THR A 98 17.91 -35.75 -3.90
CA THR A 98 17.83 -35.09 -2.60
C THR A 98 16.93 -33.85 -2.66
N GLU A 99 16.38 -33.42 -1.53
CA GLU A 99 15.44 -32.29 -1.47
C GLU A 99 16.05 -31.00 -2.05
N ALA A 100 17.34 -30.74 -1.79
CA ALA A 100 18.06 -29.60 -2.34
C ALA A 100 18.25 -29.66 -3.86
N GLU A 101 18.50 -30.85 -4.42
CA GLU A 101 18.62 -31.05 -5.88
C GLU A 101 17.26 -30.97 -6.58
N PHE A 102 16.18 -31.40 -5.91
CA PHE A 102 14.81 -31.26 -6.39
C PHE A 102 14.42 -29.78 -6.51
N GLU A 103 14.72 -28.98 -5.49
CA GLU A 103 14.49 -27.54 -5.50
C GLU A 103 15.36 -26.81 -6.55
N ALA A 104 16.65 -27.11 -6.63
CA ALA A 104 17.54 -26.53 -7.65
C ALA A 104 17.03 -26.81 -9.08
N LYS A 105 16.45 -27.98 -9.32
CA LYS A 105 15.88 -28.35 -10.62
C LYS A 105 14.54 -27.65 -10.89
N MET A 106 13.76 -27.35 -9.86
CA MET A 106 12.54 -26.54 -9.96
C MET A 106 12.86 -25.05 -10.16
N ASP A 107 13.96 -24.56 -9.57
CA ASP A 107 14.50 -23.22 -9.78
C ASP A 107 15.13 -23.07 -11.16
N GLU A 108 15.86 -24.06 -11.68
CA GLU A 108 16.43 -24.05 -13.03
C GLU A 108 15.33 -24.02 -14.12
N LEU A 109 14.23 -24.76 -13.89
CA LEU A 109 13.02 -24.69 -14.72
C LEU A 109 12.31 -23.33 -14.60
N SER A 110 12.53 -22.58 -13.52
CA SER A 110 12.03 -21.23 -13.30
C SER A 110 12.97 -20.13 -13.84
N ILE A 111 14.26 -20.43 -13.99
CA ILE A 111 15.36 -19.51 -14.38
C ILE A 111 15.65 -19.50 -15.90
N SER A 112 15.28 -20.53 -16.66
CA SER A 112 15.39 -20.51 -18.14
C SER A 112 14.53 -19.41 -18.81
N GLY A 113 13.75 -18.67 -18.01
CA GLY A 113 12.97 -17.49 -18.39
C GLY A 113 13.58 -16.12 -18.02
N SER A 114 14.91 -15.98 -17.96
CA SER A 114 15.68 -14.71 -18.00
C SER A 114 15.52 -13.74 -16.81
N GLU A 115 16.59 -13.61 -16.03
CA GLU A 115 16.92 -12.42 -15.22
C GLU A 115 18.26 -11.86 -15.75
N GLU A 116 18.21 -10.67 -16.35
CA GLU A 116 19.34 -9.74 -16.37
C GLU A 116 18.92 -8.62 -15.40
N GLU A 117 19.66 -8.48 -14.31
CA GLU A 117 19.59 -7.34 -13.39
C GLU A 117 20.14 -6.09 -14.08
N ASP A 118 19.40 -4.99 -14.01
CA ASP A 118 19.98 -3.65 -14.02
C ASP A 118 19.21 -2.80 -13.01
N GLY A 119 19.97 -2.25 -12.07
CA GLY A 119 19.48 -1.39 -10.99
C GLY A 119 19.42 0.09 -11.34
N GLU A 120 18.60 0.76 -10.52
CA GLU A 120 18.48 2.21 -10.25
C GLU A 120 17.66 3.10 -11.19
N GLY A 121 16.83 3.95 -10.55
CA GLY A 121 16.47 5.28 -11.03
C GLY A 121 14.99 5.62 -10.98
N ASP A 122 14.61 6.48 -10.03
CA ASP A 122 13.26 6.99 -9.70
C ASP A 122 12.35 7.40 -10.87
N GLY A 123 11.05 7.25 -10.62
CA GLY A 123 9.97 7.85 -11.40
C GLY A 123 8.66 7.83 -10.61
N ASP A 124 8.39 8.94 -9.93
CA ASP A 124 7.15 9.25 -9.23
C ASP A 124 5.91 8.87 -10.06
N GLY A 125 5.08 8.02 -9.45
CA GLY A 125 3.82 7.54 -9.99
C GLY A 125 2.81 7.37 -8.86
N ASP A 126 2.27 8.50 -8.43
CA ASP A 126 1.10 8.65 -7.56
C ASP A 126 -0.03 7.69 -7.96
N GLY A 127 -0.58 6.98 -6.96
CA GLY A 127 -1.59 5.94 -7.13
C GLY A 127 -1.38 4.68 -6.31
N GLY A 128 -0.92 4.82 -5.06
CA GLY A 128 -0.91 3.74 -4.07
C GLY A 128 -1.97 4.00 -3.00
N GLU A 129 -3.05 3.23 -2.99
CA GLU A 129 -3.78 2.97 -1.75
C GLU A 129 -2.81 2.23 -0.84
N GLU A 130 -2.24 2.95 0.13
CA GLU A 130 -1.32 2.41 1.13
C GLU A 130 -1.98 1.21 1.82
N GLU A 131 -1.41 0.02 1.61
CA GLU A 131 -1.57 -1.10 2.52
C GLU A 131 -1.08 -0.60 3.89
N LYS A 132 -2.03 -0.24 4.74
CA LYS A 132 -1.84 0.17 6.13
C LYS A 132 -1.10 -0.97 6.85
N LEU A 133 0.23 -0.92 6.80
CA LEU A 133 1.10 -1.51 7.81
C LEU A 133 0.51 -1.07 9.15
N TYR A 134 0.39 -1.98 10.13
CA TYR A 134 -0.08 -1.64 11.48
C TYR A 134 0.93 -0.71 12.20
N SER A 135 1.16 0.48 11.65
CA SER A 135 1.33 1.69 12.44
C SER A 135 -0.03 1.92 13.07
N ILE A 136 -0.11 1.78 14.40
CA ILE A 136 -1.27 2.21 15.15
C ILE A 136 -1.53 3.66 14.72
N ASP A 137 -2.70 3.87 14.11
CA ASP A 137 -3.21 5.16 13.71
C ASP A 137 -3.50 5.92 15.00
N GLU A 138 -2.46 6.54 15.58
CA GLU A 138 -2.60 7.56 16.62
C GLU A 138 -3.16 8.80 15.94
N GLY A 139 -4.46 8.74 15.65
CA GLY A 139 -5.20 9.87 15.14
C GLY A 139 -4.98 11.07 16.05
N ASP A 140 -4.77 12.23 15.42
CA ASP A 140 -4.63 13.59 15.97
C ASP A 140 -5.28 13.81 17.36
N LYS A 141 -4.66 13.26 18.40
CA LYS A 141 -4.95 13.56 19.79
C LYS A 141 -3.94 14.60 20.21
N GLN A 142 -4.46 15.81 20.38
CA GLN A 142 -3.97 16.89 21.23
C GLN A 142 -2.67 16.52 21.99
N ILE A 143 -1.54 17.05 21.51
CA ILE A 143 -0.17 16.83 22.01
C ILE A 143 0.02 17.56 23.35
N ASP A 144 -0.69 17.16 24.41
CA ASP A 144 -0.51 17.73 25.74
C ASP A 144 -0.22 16.71 26.85
N GLU A 145 -0.32 15.39 26.60
CA GLU A 145 0.03 14.38 27.61
C GLU A 145 0.91 13.27 27.01
N SER A 146 2.18 13.23 27.43
CA SER A 146 3.15 12.16 27.13
C SER A 146 2.73 10.86 27.83
N SER A 147 2.54 9.76 27.09
CA SER A 147 2.15 8.46 27.65
C SER A 147 3.32 7.50 27.65
N VAL A 148 3.41 6.64 28.66
CA VAL A 148 4.49 5.63 28.79
C VAL A 148 3.93 4.25 28.48
N SER A 149 4.57 3.50 27.58
CA SER A 149 4.20 2.13 27.25
C SER A 149 5.36 1.33 26.65
N PHE A 150 5.34 0.01 26.82
CA PHE A 150 6.24 -0.91 26.11
C PHE A 150 5.93 -1.01 24.60
N LEU A 151 4.80 -0.45 24.15
CA LEU A 151 4.41 -0.43 22.74
C LEU A 151 5.13 0.66 21.94
N TYR A 152 5.63 1.72 22.60
CA TYR A 152 6.23 2.90 21.97
C TYR A 152 7.70 2.69 21.57
N THR A 153 8.01 1.60 20.89
CA THR A 153 9.38 1.21 20.49
C THR A 153 9.77 1.66 19.08
N ARG A 154 8.89 2.37 18.35
CA ARG A 154 8.99 2.68 16.89
C ARG A 154 9.22 1.46 15.98
N SER A 155 9.11 0.26 16.54
CA SER A 155 9.42 -1.01 15.90
C SER A 155 8.28 -1.98 16.16
N PRO A 156 8.05 -2.97 15.29
CA PRO A 156 7.14 -4.09 15.57
C PRO A 156 7.63 -5.01 16.70
N LEU A 157 8.78 -4.71 17.31
CA LEU A 157 9.41 -5.47 18.38
C LEU A 157 9.07 -4.91 19.76
N VAL A 158 8.89 -5.78 20.74
CA VAL A 158 8.99 -5.51 22.18
C VAL A 158 10.45 -5.65 22.57
N LEU A 159 10.96 -4.68 23.33
CA LEU A 159 12.36 -4.62 23.73
C LEU A 159 12.54 -5.06 25.18
N PHE A 160 13.59 -5.84 25.40
CA PHE A 160 13.99 -6.36 26.69
C PHE A 160 15.45 -6.03 26.96
N SER A 161 15.71 -5.48 28.14
CA SER A 161 17.06 -5.34 28.66
C SER A 161 17.49 -6.65 29.32
N SER A 162 18.79 -6.97 29.27
CA SER A 162 19.36 -8.16 29.91
C SER A 162 20.73 -7.81 30.47
N SER A 163 21.06 -8.36 31.64
CA SER A 163 22.39 -8.22 32.25
C SER A 163 23.50 -8.92 31.45
N LEU A 164 23.13 -9.79 30.50
CA LEU A 164 24.09 -10.51 29.64
C LEU A 164 24.54 -9.68 28.43
N LEU A 165 23.82 -8.60 28.11
CA LEU A 165 24.14 -7.70 27.01
C LEU A 165 24.80 -6.40 27.52
N PRO A 166 25.65 -5.75 26.70
CA PRO A 166 26.15 -4.40 26.99
C PRO A 166 24.99 -3.39 27.10
N GLU A 167 25.16 -2.33 27.90
CA GLU A 167 24.11 -1.32 28.18
C GLU A 167 23.45 -0.69 26.95
N LYS A 168 24.14 -0.65 25.79
CA LYS A 168 23.61 -0.10 24.54
C LYS A 168 22.84 -1.11 23.69
N LYS A 169 22.77 -2.38 24.08
CA LYS A 169 22.10 -3.46 23.33
C LYS A 169 20.94 -4.03 24.13
N CYS A 170 19.90 -4.43 23.41
CA CYS A 170 18.70 -5.05 23.95
C CYS A 170 18.26 -6.24 23.08
N PHE A 171 17.44 -7.10 23.66
CA PHE A 171 16.76 -8.16 22.93
C PHE A 171 15.41 -7.66 22.41
N GLY A 172 15.10 -7.98 21.15
CA GLY A 172 13.83 -7.69 20.51
C GLY A 172 13.08 -8.98 20.18
N ALA A 173 11.79 -9.03 20.53
CA ALA A 173 10.87 -10.08 20.10
C ALA A 173 9.65 -9.45 19.44
N TYR A 174 9.06 -10.10 18.42
CA TYR A 174 7.91 -9.52 17.73
C TYR A 174 6.67 -9.44 18.61
N LYS A 175 5.99 -8.28 18.58
CA LYS A 175 4.71 -8.04 19.28
C LYS A 175 3.65 -9.09 18.94
N THR A 176 3.63 -9.53 17.68
CA THR A 176 2.71 -10.56 17.18
C THR A 176 2.99 -11.95 17.76
N THR A 177 4.24 -12.27 18.08
CA THR A 177 4.64 -13.52 18.73
C THR A 177 4.28 -13.52 20.22
N LEU A 178 4.36 -12.38 20.89
CA LEU A 178 4.10 -12.25 22.34
C LEU A 178 2.65 -11.87 22.71
N ASP A 179 1.76 -11.74 21.72
CA ASP A 179 0.40 -11.17 21.89
C ASP A 179 0.41 -9.80 22.61
N ALA A 180 1.46 -9.03 22.37
CA ALA A 180 1.70 -7.72 22.95
C ALA A 180 1.05 -6.63 22.08
N THR A 181 -0.27 -6.71 21.89
CA THR A 181 -1.05 -5.77 21.07
C THR A 181 -1.81 -4.73 21.89
N GLU A 182 -2.04 -5.00 23.18
CA GLU A 182 -2.79 -4.14 24.09
C GLU A 182 -1.89 -3.72 25.27
N THR A 183 -2.16 -2.55 25.88
CA THR A 183 -1.38 -2.03 27.01
C THR A 183 -1.46 -2.91 28.26
N ASP A 184 -2.52 -3.73 28.37
CA ASP A 184 -2.69 -4.69 29.47
C ASP A 184 -1.98 -6.03 29.23
N SER A 185 -1.32 -6.23 28.08
CA SER A 185 -0.56 -7.46 27.79
C SER A 185 0.70 -7.56 28.67
N GLU A 186 0.99 -8.77 29.16
CA GLU A 186 2.19 -9.09 29.95
C GLU A 186 3.21 -9.88 29.09
N PRO A 187 4.06 -9.21 28.28
CA PRO A 187 4.91 -9.89 27.30
C PRO A 187 5.95 -10.84 27.94
N LEU A 188 6.47 -10.49 29.11
CA LEU A 188 7.39 -11.36 29.86
C LEU A 188 6.71 -12.64 30.33
N ARG A 189 5.45 -12.55 30.79
CA ARG A 189 4.68 -13.71 31.22
C ARG A 189 4.38 -14.61 30.04
N THR A 190 3.95 -14.07 28.90
CA THR A 190 3.77 -14.86 27.67
C THR A 190 5.06 -15.59 27.31
N LEU A 191 6.20 -14.90 27.38
CA LEU A 191 7.51 -15.52 27.11
C LEU A 191 7.83 -16.65 28.10
N MET A 192 7.54 -16.47 29.39
CA MET A 192 7.67 -17.53 30.38
C MET A 192 6.72 -18.70 30.09
N GLU A 193 5.48 -18.44 29.70
CA GLU A 193 4.48 -19.47 29.35
C GLU A 193 4.84 -20.27 28.09
N LEU A 194 5.59 -19.66 27.16
CA LEU A 194 6.14 -20.34 25.99
C LEU A 194 7.30 -21.28 26.36
N ASN A 195 8.06 -20.99 27.41
CA ASN A 195 9.24 -21.73 27.84
C ASN A 195 8.99 -22.67 29.04
N SER A 196 7.93 -22.44 29.82
CA SER A 196 7.54 -23.31 30.91
C SER A 196 7.01 -24.65 30.36
N GLY A 197 7.69 -25.74 30.71
CA GLY A 197 7.17 -27.09 30.53
C GLY A 197 5.76 -27.25 31.11
N PRO A 198 4.94 -28.17 30.59
CA PRO A 198 3.52 -27.89 30.38
C PRO A 198 2.65 -28.02 31.63
N VAL A 199 1.81 -27.01 31.87
CA VAL A 199 0.59 -27.14 32.69
C VAL A 199 -0.53 -27.81 31.87
N THR A 200 -0.48 -27.75 30.54
CA THR A 200 -1.45 -28.40 29.63
C THR A 200 -0.82 -28.78 28.27
N GLY A 201 -0.32 -30.00 28.14
CA GLY A 201 0.13 -30.59 26.85
C GLY A 201 1.61 -30.43 26.51
N SER A 202 2.27 -31.52 26.11
CA SER A 202 3.70 -31.56 25.72
C SER A 202 4.04 -30.52 24.66
N LEU A 203 5.22 -29.87 24.76
CA LEU A 203 5.78 -28.97 23.72
C LEU A 203 5.82 -29.61 22.31
N SER A 204 5.74 -30.94 22.23
CA SER A 204 5.61 -31.67 20.96
C SER A 204 4.32 -31.40 20.19
N ASP A 205 3.29 -30.88 20.86
CA ASP A 205 1.95 -30.75 20.30
C ASP A 205 1.61 -29.31 19.88
N ARG A 206 2.41 -28.32 20.30
CA ARG A 206 2.20 -26.92 19.92
C ARG A 206 2.69 -26.65 18.50
N MET A 207 1.84 -26.01 17.72
CA MET A 207 2.04 -25.75 16.31
C MET A 207 1.62 -24.33 15.95
N SER A 208 2.13 -23.83 14.84
CA SER A 208 1.64 -22.60 14.22
C SER A 208 1.47 -22.81 12.72
N ALA A 209 0.56 -22.03 12.14
CA ALA A 209 0.32 -22.05 10.70
C ALA A 209 0.91 -20.80 10.04
N LEU A 210 1.50 -20.95 8.88
CA LEU A 210 2.08 -19.90 8.06
C LEU A 210 1.46 -19.98 6.67
N PHE A 211 0.83 -18.90 6.21
CA PHE A 211 0.24 -18.82 4.88
C PHE A 211 0.69 -17.55 4.17
N MET A 212 1.14 -17.71 2.93
CA MET A 212 1.53 -16.61 2.06
C MET A 212 0.87 -16.80 0.69
N ILE A 213 0.15 -15.78 0.22
CA ILE A 213 -0.47 -15.78 -1.10
C ILE A 213 -0.23 -14.44 -1.80
N GLY A 214 0.20 -14.49 -3.06
CA GLY A 214 0.45 -13.29 -3.85
C GLY A 214 0.92 -13.61 -5.26
N GLY A 215 0.44 -12.84 -6.25
CA GLY A 215 0.91 -12.94 -7.64
C GLY A 215 0.74 -14.32 -8.29
N GLY A 216 -0.24 -15.12 -7.85
CA GLY A 216 -0.45 -16.49 -8.34
C GLY A 216 0.38 -17.58 -7.64
N HIS A 217 1.15 -17.19 -6.63
CA HIS A 217 1.87 -18.09 -5.74
C HIS A 217 1.10 -18.25 -4.43
N PHE A 218 1.07 -19.48 -3.94
CA PHE A 218 0.63 -19.81 -2.60
C PHE A 218 1.68 -20.69 -1.94
N ALA A 219 1.99 -20.42 -0.69
CA ALA A 219 2.81 -21.27 0.17
C ALA A 219 2.13 -21.34 1.55
N GLY A 220 1.86 -22.57 2.00
CA GLY A 220 1.31 -22.85 3.33
C GLY A 220 2.19 -23.85 4.08
N ALA A 221 2.37 -23.66 5.39
CA ALA A 221 3.02 -24.63 6.26
C ALA A 221 2.40 -24.66 7.65
N ILE A 222 2.36 -25.84 8.25
CA ILE A 222 2.14 -26.08 9.67
C ILE A 222 3.50 -26.41 10.28
N VAL A 223 3.97 -25.57 11.18
CA VAL A 223 5.28 -25.67 11.83
C VAL A 223 5.12 -26.08 13.28
N SER A 224 5.90 -27.06 13.73
CA SER A 224 5.99 -27.41 15.15
C SER A 224 6.90 -26.42 15.86
N HIS A 225 6.53 -26.05 17.09
CA HIS A 225 7.39 -25.20 17.92
C HIS A 225 8.68 -25.91 18.35
N LYS A 226 8.73 -27.25 18.31
CA LYS A 226 9.95 -28.01 18.62
C LYS A 226 10.91 -28.00 17.42
N PRO A 227 12.12 -27.43 17.55
CA PRO A 227 13.09 -27.41 16.47
C PRO A 227 13.69 -28.79 16.22
N ILE A 228 14.13 -29.04 14.99
CA ILE A 228 14.95 -30.20 14.62
C ILE A 228 16.36 -29.98 15.16
N VAL A 229 16.93 -31.01 15.79
CA VAL A 229 18.29 -30.96 16.31
C VAL A 229 19.27 -30.98 15.14
N THR A 230 19.98 -29.87 14.91
CA THR A 230 20.98 -29.71 13.82
C THR A 230 22.42 -29.94 14.29
N LYS A 231 22.62 -30.52 15.48
CA LYS A 231 23.96 -30.82 16.02
C LYS A 231 24.71 -31.78 15.09
N GLY A 232 25.79 -31.28 14.48
CA GLY A 232 26.65 -32.04 13.55
C GLY A 232 26.54 -31.61 12.09
N ASN A 233 25.56 -30.77 11.74
CA ASN A 233 25.47 -30.19 10.41
C ASN A 233 26.51 -29.08 10.23
N LYS A 234 27.08 -28.98 9.02
CA LYS A 234 27.98 -27.90 8.64
C LYS A 234 27.19 -26.81 7.93
N GLY A 235 27.46 -25.55 8.25
CA GLY A 235 26.81 -24.40 7.63
C GLY A 235 27.02 -23.12 8.44
N THR A 236 26.57 -22.01 7.88
CA THR A 236 26.47 -20.73 8.61
C THR A 236 25.37 -20.80 9.68
N ALA A 237 25.35 -19.87 10.63
CA ALA A 237 24.29 -19.84 11.65
C ALA A 237 22.89 -19.75 11.03
N GLU A 238 22.72 -18.96 9.97
CA GLU A 238 21.45 -18.80 9.25
C GLU A 238 20.99 -20.10 8.57
N GLU A 239 21.90 -20.84 7.94
CA GLU A 239 21.61 -22.14 7.33
C GLU A 239 21.19 -23.16 8.38
N LEU A 240 21.87 -23.19 9.53
CA LEU A 240 21.53 -24.07 10.65
C LEU A 240 20.16 -23.71 11.26
N MET A 241 19.81 -22.42 11.33
CA MET A 241 18.49 -21.97 11.75
C MET A 241 17.42 -22.47 10.75
N LEU A 242 17.62 -22.31 9.45
CA LEU A 242 16.68 -22.78 8.42
C LEU A 242 16.48 -24.30 8.46
N GLN A 243 17.56 -25.06 8.69
CA GLN A 243 17.51 -26.52 8.85
C GLN A 243 16.80 -26.96 10.14
N SER A 244 16.80 -26.13 11.19
CA SER A 244 16.12 -26.44 12.45
C SER A 244 14.59 -26.34 12.37
N VAL A 245 14.04 -25.74 11.31
CA VAL A 245 12.59 -25.54 11.16
C VAL A 245 11.89 -26.88 10.88
N ASN A 246 10.95 -27.23 11.77
CA ASN A 246 10.21 -28.48 11.73
C ASN A 246 8.82 -28.31 11.10
N PHE A 247 8.68 -28.60 9.80
CA PHE A 247 7.37 -28.60 9.14
C PHE A 247 6.64 -29.93 9.33
N VAL A 248 5.48 -29.86 9.99
CA VAL A 248 4.53 -30.98 10.14
C VAL A 248 3.80 -31.25 8.83
N ALA A 249 3.42 -30.18 8.13
CA ALA A 249 2.85 -30.23 6.79
C ALA A 249 3.25 -28.95 6.04
N HIS A 250 3.52 -29.04 4.74
CA HIS A 250 3.72 -27.86 3.91
C HIS A 250 3.22 -28.13 2.49
N LYS A 251 2.78 -27.07 1.79
CA LYS A 251 2.27 -27.16 0.42
C LYS A 251 2.47 -25.84 -0.30
N THR A 252 2.87 -25.91 -1.56
CA THR A 252 3.01 -24.75 -2.43
C THR A 252 2.20 -24.95 -3.71
N TYR A 253 1.52 -23.90 -4.18
CA TYR A 253 0.85 -23.88 -5.47
C TYR A 253 1.35 -22.70 -6.31
N HIS A 254 1.39 -22.89 -7.62
CA HIS A 254 1.68 -21.82 -8.57
C HIS A 254 0.72 -21.90 -9.76
N ARG A 255 0.04 -20.78 -10.04
CA ARG A 255 -0.75 -20.59 -11.25
C ARG A 255 -0.42 -19.23 -11.85
N TYR A 256 -0.33 -19.16 -13.17
CA TYR A 256 -0.05 -17.91 -13.87
C TYR A 256 -1.28 -16.98 -13.85
N THR A 257 -1.27 -15.98 -12.97
CA THR A 257 -2.40 -15.06 -12.75
C THR A 257 -2.09 -13.60 -13.11
N THR A 258 -0.82 -13.25 -13.31
CA THR A 258 -0.37 -11.88 -13.57
C THR A 258 0.07 -11.69 -15.02
N ARG A 259 0.20 -10.44 -15.49
CA ARG A 259 0.75 -10.13 -16.82
C ARG A 259 2.25 -9.89 -16.73
N ARG A 260 3.02 -10.49 -17.66
CA ARG A 260 4.46 -10.23 -17.79
C ARG A 260 4.69 -8.71 -17.90
N LYS A 261 5.63 -8.17 -17.10
CA LYS A 261 6.05 -6.76 -17.03
C LYS A 261 5.06 -5.75 -16.43
N GLN A 262 3.80 -6.11 -16.16
CA GLN A 262 2.83 -5.18 -15.57
C GLN A 262 2.71 -5.34 -14.04
N GLY A 263 3.07 -6.51 -13.49
CA GLY A 263 2.86 -6.82 -12.07
C GLY A 263 1.36 -6.85 -11.69
N GLY A 264 1.07 -7.28 -10.46
CA GLY A 264 -0.29 -7.27 -9.89
C GLY A 264 -1.23 -8.39 -10.37
N SER A 265 -2.20 -8.75 -9.53
CA SER A 265 -3.26 -9.73 -9.86
C SER A 265 -4.22 -9.18 -10.92
N GLN A 266 -4.83 -10.06 -11.71
CA GLN A 266 -5.81 -9.67 -12.73
C GLN A 266 -7.06 -9.06 -12.07
N SER A 267 -7.49 -9.60 -10.93
CA SER A 267 -8.58 -9.03 -10.14
C SER A 267 -8.31 -7.60 -9.65
N ALA A 268 -7.10 -7.29 -9.19
CA ALA A 268 -6.73 -5.93 -8.81
C ALA A 268 -6.78 -4.98 -10.03
N SER A 269 -6.25 -5.42 -11.18
CA SER A 269 -6.32 -4.64 -12.42
C SER A 269 -7.76 -4.44 -12.91
N ASP A 270 -8.62 -5.44 -12.78
CA ASP A 270 -10.03 -5.35 -13.19
C ASP A 270 -10.82 -4.38 -12.31
N ASN A 271 -10.52 -4.33 -11.01
CA ASN A 271 -11.12 -3.36 -10.09
C ASN A 271 -10.62 -1.94 -10.37
N ALA A 272 -9.34 -1.75 -10.65
CA ALA A 272 -8.76 -0.42 -10.86
C ALA A 272 -9.01 0.17 -12.25
N ARG A 273 -8.91 -0.65 -13.32
CA ARG A 273 -8.96 -0.19 -14.72
C ARG A 273 -10.17 -0.71 -15.49
N GLY A 274 -11.08 -1.41 -14.81
CA GLY A 274 -12.25 -2.04 -15.40
C GLY A 274 -11.97 -3.41 -16.00
N LYS A 275 -13.04 -4.18 -16.16
CA LYS A 275 -13.01 -5.59 -16.55
C LYS A 275 -12.61 -5.75 -18.03
N ALA A 276 -11.37 -6.16 -18.29
CA ALA A 276 -10.92 -6.44 -19.66
C ALA A 276 -11.55 -7.74 -20.21
N ASN A 277 -11.92 -7.76 -21.50
CA ASN A 277 -12.57 -8.90 -22.16
C ASN A 277 -11.65 -9.60 -23.18
N SER A 278 -10.38 -9.80 -22.83
CA SER A 278 -9.42 -10.54 -23.67
C SER A 278 -9.32 -12.01 -23.26
N ALA A 279 -8.90 -12.88 -24.18
CA ALA A 279 -8.62 -14.30 -23.86
C ALA A 279 -7.58 -14.44 -22.74
N GLY A 280 -6.55 -13.59 -22.73
CA GLY A 280 -5.52 -13.58 -21.69
C GLY A 280 -6.04 -13.15 -20.31
N SER A 281 -6.93 -12.15 -20.25
CA SER A 281 -7.57 -11.75 -18.99
C SER A 281 -8.53 -12.83 -18.47
N SER A 282 -9.26 -13.52 -19.35
CA SER A 282 -10.13 -14.63 -18.96
C SER A 282 -9.35 -15.82 -18.40
N LEU A 283 -8.21 -16.18 -19.01
CA LEU A 283 -7.35 -17.25 -18.52
C LEU A 283 -6.78 -16.95 -17.12
N ARG A 284 -6.36 -15.70 -16.88
CA ARG A 284 -5.86 -15.28 -15.55
C ARG A 284 -6.95 -15.33 -14.48
N ARG A 285 -8.18 -14.89 -14.79
CA ARG A 285 -9.33 -15.01 -13.88
C ARG A 285 -9.63 -16.46 -13.54
N TYR A 286 -9.62 -17.35 -14.54
CA TYR A 286 -9.79 -18.77 -14.33
C TYR A 286 -8.69 -19.35 -13.42
N ASN A 287 -7.44 -18.97 -13.65
CA ASN A 287 -6.32 -19.40 -12.82
C ASN A 287 -6.39 -18.86 -11.39
N GLU A 288 -6.88 -17.64 -11.18
CA GLU A 288 -7.15 -17.09 -9.84
C GLU A 288 -8.24 -17.89 -9.11
N GLN A 289 -9.35 -18.21 -9.78
CA GLN A 289 -10.42 -19.02 -9.21
C GLN A 289 -9.97 -20.46 -8.92
N ALA A 290 -9.17 -21.05 -9.81
CA ALA A 290 -8.62 -22.37 -9.60
C ALA A 290 -7.64 -22.39 -8.41
N LEU A 291 -6.79 -21.37 -8.28
CA LEU A 291 -5.90 -21.23 -7.12
C LEU A 291 -6.70 -21.11 -5.82
N GLN A 292 -7.76 -20.30 -5.83
CA GLN A 292 -8.65 -20.15 -4.68
C GLN A 292 -9.24 -21.50 -4.28
N LYS A 293 -9.77 -22.28 -5.23
CA LYS A 293 -10.34 -23.61 -4.96
C LYS A 293 -9.31 -24.59 -4.39
N ASP A 294 -8.10 -24.62 -4.96
CA ASP A 294 -7.01 -25.48 -4.48
C ASP A 294 -6.65 -25.13 -3.01
N VAL A 295 -6.63 -23.84 -2.67
CA VAL A 295 -6.34 -23.34 -1.32
C VAL A 295 -7.48 -23.67 -0.35
N GLU A 296 -8.75 -23.50 -0.74
CA GLU A 296 -9.91 -23.85 0.07
C GLU A 296 -9.94 -25.36 0.40
N GLU A 297 -9.62 -26.22 -0.57
CA GLU A 297 -9.50 -27.66 -0.38
C GLU A 297 -8.36 -28.02 0.58
N LEU A 298 -7.20 -27.38 0.43
CA LEU A 298 -6.07 -27.56 1.33
C LEU A 298 -6.42 -27.17 2.77
N LEU A 299 -7.00 -25.99 2.97
CA LEU A 299 -7.41 -25.52 4.31
C LEU A 299 -8.44 -26.46 4.95
N SER A 300 -9.37 -26.99 4.15
CA SER A 300 -10.34 -27.98 4.62
C SER A 300 -9.65 -29.27 5.07
N SER A 301 -8.65 -29.76 4.33
CA SER A 301 -7.86 -30.93 4.71
C SER A 301 -7.02 -30.69 5.97
N TRP A 302 -6.56 -29.46 6.18
CA TRP A 302 -5.72 -29.06 7.31
C TRP A 302 -6.52 -28.57 8.53
N LYS A 303 -7.85 -28.51 8.46
CA LYS A 303 -8.71 -28.07 9.58
C LYS A 303 -8.34 -28.73 10.93
N PRO A 304 -8.10 -30.06 11.02
CA PRO A 304 -7.69 -30.69 12.29
C PRO A 304 -6.31 -30.25 12.81
N LEU A 305 -5.41 -29.83 11.91
CA LEU A 305 -4.10 -29.28 12.29
C LEU A 305 -4.24 -27.81 12.70
N LEU A 306 -5.06 -27.03 11.98
CA LEU A 306 -5.33 -25.63 12.26
C LEU A 306 -6.03 -25.41 13.60
N ASP A 307 -6.93 -26.32 13.98
CA ASP A 307 -7.61 -26.26 15.28
C ASP A 307 -6.63 -26.42 16.47
N ARG A 308 -5.48 -27.08 16.25
CA ARG A 308 -4.40 -27.24 17.24
C ARG A 308 -3.33 -26.14 17.18
N CYS A 309 -3.40 -25.23 16.20
CA CYS A 309 -2.43 -24.17 16.08
C CYS A 309 -2.69 -23.06 17.11
N ASP A 310 -1.63 -22.61 17.77
CA ASP A 310 -1.66 -21.48 18.72
C ASP A 310 -1.81 -20.16 17.98
N LYS A 311 -1.08 -20.02 16.86
CA LYS A 311 -1.02 -18.80 16.04
C LYS A 311 -1.08 -19.13 14.56
N ILE A 312 -1.74 -18.27 13.80
CA ILE A 312 -1.91 -18.40 12.35
C ILE A 312 -1.42 -17.10 11.70
N PHE A 313 -0.27 -17.15 11.05
CA PHE A 313 0.31 -16.00 10.35
C PHE A 313 -0.10 -16.02 8.88
N ILE A 314 -0.65 -14.92 8.40
CA ILE A 314 -1.14 -14.78 7.04
C ILE A 314 -0.52 -13.56 6.38
N LYS A 315 -0.02 -13.75 5.15
CA LYS A 315 0.20 -12.69 4.18
C LYS A 315 -0.71 -12.90 2.99
N ALA A 316 -1.55 -11.92 2.73
CA ALA A 316 -2.39 -11.87 1.55
C ALA A 316 -2.37 -10.44 1.01
N ASN A 317 -1.94 -10.28 -0.25
CA ASN A 317 -1.94 -8.96 -0.88
C ASN A 317 -3.24 -8.81 -1.70
N GLY A 318 -4.08 -7.84 -1.33
CA GLY A 318 -5.34 -7.55 -2.00
C GLY A 318 -6.56 -8.36 -1.52
N ALA A 319 -7.75 -7.79 -1.75
CA ALA A 319 -9.02 -8.29 -1.20
C ALA A 319 -9.40 -9.72 -1.62
N GLN A 320 -9.06 -10.14 -2.85
CA GLN A 320 -9.35 -11.51 -3.31
C GLN A 320 -8.47 -12.54 -2.61
N SER A 321 -7.18 -12.25 -2.44
CA SER A 321 -6.26 -13.11 -1.72
C SER A 321 -6.65 -13.30 -0.25
N HIS A 322 -7.12 -12.23 0.41
CA HIS A 322 -7.70 -12.34 1.75
C HIS A 322 -8.94 -13.24 1.77
N LYS A 323 -9.82 -13.10 0.77
CA LYS A 323 -11.02 -13.92 0.64
C LYS A 323 -10.71 -15.41 0.35
N SER A 324 -9.61 -15.71 -0.34
CA SER A 324 -9.19 -17.10 -0.58
C SER A 324 -8.74 -17.83 0.68
N LEU A 325 -8.25 -17.11 1.70
CA LEU A 325 -7.76 -17.69 2.94
C LEU A 325 -8.77 -17.58 4.08
N LEU A 326 -9.52 -16.48 4.13
CA LEU A 326 -10.44 -16.15 5.22
C LEU A 326 -11.88 -16.36 4.77
N GLY A 327 -12.52 -17.32 5.43
CA GLY A 327 -13.94 -17.59 5.30
C GLY A 327 -14.81 -16.53 5.95
N LYS A 328 -16.03 -16.37 5.43
CA LYS A 328 -17.04 -15.45 6.00
C LYS A 328 -17.96 -16.17 6.99
N GLY A 329 -18.03 -17.50 6.94
CA GLY A 329 -18.82 -18.34 7.83
C GLY A 329 -18.06 -18.75 9.08
N THR A 330 -18.79 -19.10 10.13
CA THR A 330 -18.22 -19.62 11.38
C THR A 330 -17.73 -21.07 11.27
N ASP A 331 -18.20 -21.81 10.26
CA ASP A 331 -17.82 -23.22 10.02
C ASP A 331 -16.62 -23.37 9.06
N ASP A 332 -16.19 -22.25 8.45
CA ASP A 332 -15.05 -22.23 7.55
C ASP A 332 -13.76 -22.66 8.28
N PRO A 333 -12.77 -23.26 7.60
CA PRO A 333 -11.52 -23.69 8.23
C PRO A 333 -10.77 -22.56 8.95
N LEU A 334 -10.90 -21.33 8.44
CA LEU A 334 -10.32 -20.11 9.01
C LEU A 334 -11.36 -18.97 8.95
N PRO A 335 -12.10 -18.72 10.04
CA PRO A 335 -13.07 -17.63 10.08
C PRO A 335 -12.36 -16.27 10.20
N ALA A 336 -12.83 -15.25 9.49
CA ALA A 336 -12.20 -13.92 9.47
C ALA A 336 -12.07 -13.23 10.85
N GLY A 337 -12.89 -13.63 11.84
CA GLY A 337 -12.85 -13.11 13.21
C GLY A 337 -12.00 -13.92 14.19
N ASP A 338 -11.21 -14.89 13.74
CA ASP A 338 -10.37 -15.70 14.62
C ASP A 338 -9.25 -14.87 15.26
N LYS A 339 -9.24 -14.82 16.59
CA LYS A 339 -8.22 -14.12 17.39
C LYS A 339 -6.82 -14.71 17.28
N ARG A 340 -6.62 -15.85 16.62
CA ARG A 340 -5.30 -16.46 16.36
C ARG A 340 -4.65 -15.94 15.08
N ILE A 341 -5.43 -15.31 14.20
CA ILE A 341 -4.93 -14.77 12.93
C ILE A 341 -4.06 -13.53 13.20
N ARG A 342 -2.88 -13.51 12.61
CA ARG A 342 -1.89 -12.43 12.68
C ARG A 342 -1.34 -12.14 11.29
N ILE A 343 -0.89 -10.91 11.07
CA ILE A 343 -0.12 -10.55 9.88
C ILE A 343 1.37 -10.68 10.19
N PHE A 344 2.17 -11.00 9.19
CA PHE A 344 3.62 -10.96 9.31
C PHE A 344 4.10 -9.53 9.64
N PRO A 345 4.84 -9.31 10.73
CA PRO A 345 5.26 -7.97 11.18
C PRO A 345 6.49 -7.44 10.43
N PHE A 346 6.85 -8.04 9.29
CA PHE A 346 7.99 -7.68 8.46
C PHE A 346 7.66 -7.94 6.99
N THR A 347 8.45 -7.34 6.11
CA THR A 347 8.35 -7.56 4.67
C THR A 347 8.78 -8.98 4.33
N THR A 348 7.92 -9.73 3.63
CA THR A 348 8.26 -11.07 3.14
C THR A 348 8.44 -11.08 1.61
N LYS A 349 9.20 -12.03 1.10
CA LYS A 349 9.47 -12.22 -0.34
C LYS A 349 8.33 -13.00 -1.03
N ARG A 350 8.62 -13.55 -2.21
CA ARG A 350 7.71 -14.41 -2.98
C ARG A 350 7.32 -15.64 -2.15
N PRO A 351 6.04 -16.07 -2.17
CA PRO A 351 5.61 -17.27 -1.45
C PRO A 351 6.33 -18.53 -1.95
N THR A 352 7.27 -19.04 -1.15
CA THR A 352 8.00 -20.31 -1.37
C THR A 352 8.19 -21.04 -0.04
N THR A 353 8.54 -22.33 -0.07
CA THR A 353 8.85 -23.09 1.14
C THR A 353 10.03 -22.48 1.91
N MET A 354 11.05 -22.01 1.20
CA MET A 354 12.21 -21.33 1.80
C MET A 354 11.81 -20.02 2.48
N GLU A 355 10.91 -19.24 1.87
CA GLU A 355 10.41 -18.02 2.49
C GLU A 355 9.59 -18.31 3.75
N LEU A 356 8.83 -19.40 3.77
CA LEU A 356 8.15 -19.86 5.00
C LEU A 356 9.16 -20.23 6.10
N ARG A 357 10.25 -20.92 5.76
CA ARG A 357 11.33 -21.25 6.72
C ARG A 357 12.00 -19.99 7.25
N ARG A 358 12.39 -19.07 6.36
CA ARG A 358 12.97 -17.77 6.71
C ARG A 358 12.04 -16.98 7.61
N ALA A 359 10.76 -16.88 7.26
CA ALA A 359 9.78 -16.15 8.06
C ALA A 359 9.55 -16.79 9.44
N TRP A 360 9.60 -18.13 9.54
CA TRP A 360 9.55 -18.79 10.85
C TRP A 360 10.78 -18.48 11.69
N CYS A 361 11.99 -18.60 11.13
CA CYS A 361 13.23 -18.23 11.82
C CYS A 361 13.18 -16.77 12.31
N GLU A 362 12.68 -15.88 11.47
CA GLU A 362 12.53 -14.47 11.82
C GLU A 362 11.57 -14.26 13.01
N LEU A 363 10.46 -15.01 13.07
CA LEU A 363 9.46 -14.92 14.15
C LEU A 363 9.86 -15.62 15.45
N SER A 364 10.70 -16.66 15.36
CA SER A 364 10.95 -17.62 16.44
C SER A 364 12.28 -17.42 17.15
N TYR A 365 13.09 -16.44 16.77
CA TYR A 365 14.35 -16.11 17.43
C TYR A 365 14.38 -14.69 17.97
N LEU A 366 14.96 -14.52 19.16
CA LEU A 366 15.24 -13.19 19.73
C LEU A 366 16.32 -12.49 18.91
N LYS A 367 16.10 -11.21 18.64
CA LYS A 367 17.05 -10.37 17.92
C LYS A 367 17.87 -9.55 18.89
N THR A 368 19.17 -9.43 18.64
CA THR A 368 19.98 -8.43 19.35
C THR A 368 19.97 -7.14 18.55
N MET A 369 19.58 -6.04 19.17
CA MET A 369 19.50 -4.73 18.55
C MET A 369 19.99 -3.63 19.48
N ASP A 370 20.37 -2.49 18.92
CA ASP A 370 20.76 -1.34 19.72
C ASP A 370 19.53 -0.66 20.32
N VAL A 371 19.66 -0.13 21.54
CA VAL A 371 18.58 0.61 22.20
C VAL A 371 18.27 1.86 21.37
N PRO A 372 16.98 2.15 21.06
CA PRO A 372 16.61 3.34 20.29
C PRO A 372 17.21 4.63 20.87
N GLU A 373 17.78 5.48 20.00
CA GLU A 373 18.32 6.77 20.43
C GLU A 373 17.21 7.71 20.90
N ASP A 374 17.46 8.36 22.03
CA ASP A 374 16.57 9.36 22.61
C ASP A 374 16.44 10.60 21.70
N ASN A 375 15.21 11.01 21.42
CA ASN A 375 14.90 12.16 20.57
C ASN A 375 14.64 13.45 21.34
N ARG A 376 14.91 13.50 22.65
CA ARG A 376 14.71 14.68 23.49
C ARG A 376 15.19 15.98 22.85
N SER A 377 16.41 15.99 22.29
CA SER A 377 16.96 17.21 21.66
C SER A 377 16.20 17.65 20.41
N THR A 378 15.66 16.69 19.65
CA THR A 378 14.86 16.95 18.44
C THR A 378 13.45 17.41 18.82
N VAL A 379 12.84 16.76 19.81
CA VAL A 379 11.53 17.13 20.36
C VAL A 379 11.60 18.52 20.99
N GLU A 380 12.63 18.83 21.79
CA GLU A 380 12.84 20.18 22.34
C GLU A 380 13.03 21.24 21.25
N LYS A 381 13.75 20.91 20.16
CA LYS A 381 13.87 21.82 19.00
C LYS A 381 12.53 22.01 18.29
N MET A 382 11.73 20.96 18.14
CA MET A 382 10.39 21.04 17.53
C MET A 382 9.41 21.83 18.41
N LEU A 383 9.42 21.61 19.73
CA LEU A 383 8.63 22.36 20.70
C LEU A 383 9.05 23.83 20.71
N LYS A 384 10.36 24.13 20.77
CA LYS A 384 10.86 25.51 20.64
C LYS A 384 10.45 26.15 19.31
N LYS A 385 10.51 25.40 18.21
CA LYS A 385 10.05 25.89 16.89
C LYS A 385 8.54 26.14 16.87
N ARG A 386 7.74 25.27 17.49
CA ARG A 386 6.29 25.44 17.64
C ARG A 386 5.95 26.63 18.52
N GLU A 387 6.62 26.79 19.65
CA GLU A 387 6.51 27.97 20.50
C GLU A 387 6.93 29.23 19.76
N LEU A 388 7.99 29.20 18.93
CA LEU A 388 8.40 30.33 18.11
C LEU A 388 7.35 30.65 17.03
N LEU A 389 6.69 29.64 16.46
CA LEU A 389 5.59 29.80 15.51
C LEU A 389 4.32 30.32 16.20
N GLU A 390 4.04 29.89 17.43
CA GLU A 390 2.92 30.41 18.23
C GLU A 390 3.20 31.83 18.73
N LYS A 391 4.44 32.11 19.15
CA LYS A 391 4.92 33.46 19.48
C LYS A 391 4.93 34.37 18.26
N SER A 392 5.23 33.88 17.06
CA SER A 392 5.11 34.68 15.83
C SER A 392 3.65 34.89 15.42
N ARG A 393 2.78 33.88 15.62
CA ARG A 393 1.33 33.98 15.40
C ARG A 393 0.64 34.92 16.39
N SER A 394 1.12 34.97 17.63
CA SER A 394 0.66 35.91 18.68
C SER A 394 1.37 37.27 18.61
N GLN A 395 2.55 37.39 18.02
CA GLN A 395 3.16 38.69 17.66
C GLN A 395 2.53 39.31 16.41
N GLN A 396 1.96 38.50 15.49
CA GLN A 396 0.99 38.98 14.49
C GLN A 396 -0.36 39.37 15.11
N GLN A 397 -0.54 39.15 16.41
CA GLN A 397 -1.67 39.61 17.23
C GLN A 397 -1.21 40.47 18.42
N LYS A 398 -0.07 41.16 18.32
CA LYS A 398 0.10 42.41 19.10
C LYS A 398 -0.67 43.50 18.37
N PRO A 399 -1.39 44.37 19.11
CA PRO A 399 -2.25 45.37 18.51
C PRO A 399 -1.39 46.26 17.63
N VAL A 400 -1.65 46.22 16.32
CA VAL A 400 -1.35 47.36 15.47
C VAL A 400 -2.06 48.51 16.16
N ASN A 401 -1.31 49.54 16.57
CA ASN A 401 -1.85 50.82 17.00
C ASN A 401 -3.10 51.11 16.16
N GLU A 402 -4.22 51.40 16.81
CA GLU A 402 -5.47 51.82 16.19
C GLU A 402 -5.18 52.95 15.20
N VAL A 403 -4.92 52.56 13.95
CA VAL A 403 -5.17 53.41 12.80
C VAL A 403 -6.56 52.97 12.41
N GLU A 404 -7.51 53.87 12.65
CA GLU A 404 -8.90 53.77 12.21
C GLU A 404 -8.91 53.20 10.77
N THR A 405 -9.23 51.92 10.64
CA THR A 405 -9.49 51.32 9.33
C THR A 405 -10.98 51.44 9.15
N ASP A 406 -11.38 52.20 8.13
CA ASP A 406 -12.79 52.36 7.77
C ASP A 406 -13.45 50.99 7.67
N ASP A 407 -14.70 50.89 8.14
CA ASP A 407 -15.49 49.64 8.16
C ASP A 407 -15.50 48.93 6.79
N ASP A 408 -15.30 49.69 5.70
CA ASP A 408 -15.27 49.22 4.32
C ASP A 408 -14.03 48.39 3.94
N ASP A 409 -12.87 48.65 4.55
CA ASP A 409 -11.64 47.87 4.30
C ASP A 409 -11.73 46.46 4.89
N ARG A 410 -12.36 46.35 6.07
CA ARG A 410 -12.63 45.07 6.72
C ARG A 410 -13.65 44.26 5.90
N ARG A 411 -14.72 44.92 5.42
CA ARG A 411 -15.72 44.30 4.55
C ARG A 411 -15.10 43.76 3.26
N THR A 412 -14.27 44.56 2.60
CA THR A 412 -13.59 44.17 1.36
C THR A 412 -12.65 42.97 1.57
N SER A 413 -11.88 42.97 2.65
CA SER A 413 -10.95 41.89 2.98
C SER A 413 -11.66 40.56 3.23
N GLU A 414 -12.80 40.56 3.94
CA GLU A 414 -13.61 39.37 4.18
C GLU A 414 -14.23 38.84 2.88
N MET A 415 -14.72 39.71 2.00
CA MET A 415 -15.28 39.34 0.69
C MET A 415 -14.23 38.71 -0.22
N ILE A 416 -13.02 39.30 -0.29
CA ILE A 416 -11.90 38.74 -1.05
C ILE A 416 -11.46 37.39 -0.47
N SER A 417 -11.46 37.23 0.86
CA SER A 417 -11.15 35.95 1.53
C SER A 417 -12.14 34.84 1.16
N LEU A 418 -13.44 35.15 1.16
CA LEU A 418 -14.48 34.21 0.75
C LEU A 418 -14.40 33.86 -0.75
N LEU A 419 -14.02 34.84 -1.57
CA LEU A 419 -13.86 34.69 -3.01
C LEU A 419 -12.63 33.82 -3.35
N LYS A 420 -11.50 34.00 -2.66
CA LYS A 420 -10.31 33.13 -2.76
C LYS A 420 -10.60 31.68 -2.37
N LYS A 421 -11.51 31.46 -1.41
CA LYS A 421 -11.91 30.12 -0.95
C LYS A 421 -12.98 29.48 -1.84
N SER A 422 -13.40 30.12 -2.93
CA SER A 422 -14.43 29.64 -3.87
C SER A 422 -15.77 29.25 -3.20
N LYS A 423 -16.11 29.88 -2.06
CA LYS A 423 -17.33 29.58 -1.30
C LYS A 423 -18.51 30.44 -1.76
N ALA A 424 -19.05 30.14 -2.95
CA ALA A 424 -20.14 30.91 -3.55
C ALA A 424 -21.37 31.16 -2.63
N PRO A 425 -21.93 30.15 -1.91
CA PRO A 425 -23.10 30.38 -1.06
C PRO A 425 -22.79 31.27 0.16
N ALA A 426 -21.58 31.17 0.72
CA ALA A 426 -21.16 31.97 1.86
C ALA A 426 -20.97 33.44 1.46
N LEU A 427 -20.42 33.69 0.28
CA LEU A 427 -20.27 35.04 -0.28
C LEU A 427 -21.63 35.70 -0.52
N ILE A 428 -22.59 34.98 -1.11
CA ILE A 428 -23.95 35.48 -1.35
C ILE A 428 -24.66 35.80 -0.03
N SER A 429 -24.53 34.92 0.97
CA SER A 429 -25.11 35.13 2.30
C SER A 429 -24.51 36.35 3.01
N TYR A 430 -23.18 36.52 2.90
CA TYR A 430 -22.47 37.66 3.46
C TYR A 430 -22.90 38.98 2.83
N ILE A 431 -23.03 39.04 1.50
CA ILE A 431 -23.48 40.23 0.76
C ILE A 431 -24.92 40.61 1.16
N ARG A 432 -25.83 39.64 1.23
CA ARG A 432 -27.23 39.87 1.64
C ARG A 432 -27.35 40.31 3.11
N LYS A 433 -26.50 39.79 4.00
CA LYS A 433 -26.53 40.11 5.43
C LYS A 433 -26.06 41.54 5.72
N ASN A 434 -25.18 42.07 4.88
CA ASN A 434 -24.57 43.39 5.07
C ASN A 434 -25.22 44.51 4.24
N ASN A 435 -26.38 44.26 3.59
CA ASN A 435 -27.11 45.22 2.74
C ASN A 435 -26.20 45.98 1.75
N VAL A 436 -25.30 45.28 1.08
CA VAL A 436 -24.51 45.86 -0.02
C VAL A 436 -25.39 45.81 -1.27
N ASP A 437 -26.21 46.84 -1.45
CA ASP A 437 -27.19 46.90 -2.55
C ASP A 437 -26.54 47.08 -3.92
N ASP A 438 -25.27 47.49 -3.97
CA ASP A 438 -24.50 47.61 -5.22
C ASP A 438 -23.25 46.72 -5.20
N ILE A 439 -23.31 45.60 -5.94
CA ILE A 439 -22.23 44.61 -6.09
C ILE A 439 -21.04 45.18 -6.88
N ASN A 440 -21.23 46.33 -7.52
CA ASN A 440 -20.20 47.05 -8.25
C ASN A 440 -19.35 47.99 -7.37
N PHE A 441 -19.48 47.89 -6.04
CA PHE A 441 -18.68 48.69 -5.11
C PHE A 441 -17.17 48.59 -5.40
N PRO A 442 -16.46 49.73 -5.47
CA PRO A 442 -15.02 49.75 -5.67
C PRO A 442 -14.29 49.14 -4.46
N LEU A 443 -13.47 48.12 -4.69
CA LEU A 443 -12.71 47.45 -3.63
C LEU A 443 -11.72 48.41 -2.96
N THR A 444 -11.84 48.55 -1.64
CA THR A 444 -10.90 49.33 -0.82
C THR A 444 -9.87 48.40 -0.15
N PRO A 445 -8.63 48.86 0.12
CA PRO A 445 -8.11 50.20 -0.11
C PRO A 445 -7.70 50.45 -1.57
N GLU A 446 -7.97 51.66 -2.06
CA GLU A 446 -7.75 52.07 -3.45
C GLU A 446 -6.29 51.89 -3.90
N SER A 447 -5.33 52.00 -2.97
CA SER A 447 -3.90 51.82 -3.22
C SER A 447 -3.55 50.45 -3.83
N THR A 448 -4.32 49.41 -3.48
CA THR A 448 -4.02 48.02 -3.83
C THR A 448 -4.86 47.54 -5.01
N TYR A 449 -6.14 47.92 -5.04
CA TYR A 449 -7.12 47.32 -5.95
C TYR A 449 -7.53 48.24 -7.11
N ALA A 450 -7.46 49.57 -6.97
CA ALA A 450 -8.04 50.50 -7.96
C ALA A 450 -7.36 50.44 -9.34
N ARG A 451 -6.04 50.19 -9.39
CA ARG A 451 -5.29 50.19 -10.65
C ARG A 451 -5.72 49.06 -11.60
N ASN A 452 -5.87 47.84 -11.08
CA ASN A 452 -6.09 46.65 -11.92
C ASN A 452 -7.42 45.94 -11.65
N THR A 453 -7.93 45.95 -10.42
CA THR A 453 -9.08 45.15 -10.00
C THR A 453 -10.06 45.98 -9.17
N PRO A 454 -10.76 46.96 -9.78
CA PRO A 454 -11.64 47.86 -9.05
C PRO A 454 -12.87 47.15 -8.49
N THR A 455 -13.39 46.10 -9.15
CA THR A 455 -14.57 45.37 -8.68
C THR A 455 -14.25 43.92 -8.33
N LEU A 456 -15.13 43.26 -7.57
CA LEU A 456 -15.04 41.82 -7.28
C LEU A 456 -14.92 40.98 -8.56
N LEU A 457 -15.62 41.39 -9.63
CA LEU A 457 -15.58 40.71 -10.91
C LEU A 457 -14.19 40.81 -11.55
N HIS A 458 -13.57 41.99 -11.57
CA HIS A 458 -12.19 42.16 -12.06
C HIS A 458 -11.18 41.34 -11.25
N TYR A 459 -11.36 41.26 -9.93
CA TYR A 459 -10.49 40.46 -9.06
C TYR A 459 -10.64 38.95 -9.34
N ALA A 460 -11.88 38.46 -9.49
CA ALA A 460 -12.16 37.07 -9.82
C ALA A 460 -11.57 36.69 -11.18
N SER A 461 -11.69 37.58 -12.18
CA SER A 461 -11.15 37.34 -13.53
C SER A 461 -9.63 37.34 -13.57
N LYS A 462 -8.98 38.26 -12.85
CA LYS A 462 -7.51 38.28 -12.73
C LYS A 462 -6.96 37.04 -12.01
N SER A 463 -7.73 36.48 -11.07
CA SER A 463 -7.31 35.33 -10.26
C SER A 463 -7.64 33.97 -10.90
N GLY A 464 -8.24 33.94 -12.09
CA GLY A 464 -8.62 32.68 -12.76
C GLY A 464 -9.83 31.96 -12.14
N LEU A 465 -10.64 32.65 -11.33
CA LEU A 465 -11.75 32.04 -10.60
C LEU A 465 -13.01 31.95 -11.47
N HIS A 466 -12.98 31.09 -12.49
CA HIS A 466 -14.04 30.92 -13.50
C HIS A 466 -15.43 30.65 -12.88
N SER A 467 -15.50 29.77 -11.87
CA SER A 467 -16.77 29.42 -11.19
C SER A 467 -17.36 30.62 -10.43
N MET A 468 -16.51 31.44 -9.81
CA MET A 468 -16.95 32.62 -9.08
C MET A 468 -17.35 33.76 -10.05
N CYS A 469 -16.68 33.90 -11.20
CA CYS A 469 -17.09 34.83 -12.24
C CYS A 469 -18.51 34.52 -12.74
N GLN A 470 -18.82 33.25 -13.00
CA GLN A 470 -20.16 32.83 -13.41
C GLN A 470 -21.20 33.17 -12.33
N VAL A 471 -20.91 32.88 -11.06
CA VAL A 471 -21.83 33.19 -9.93
C VAL A 471 -22.05 34.69 -9.77
N LEU A 472 -20.99 35.50 -9.90
CA LEU A 472 -21.06 36.96 -9.80
C LEU A 472 -21.95 37.56 -10.91
N LEU A 473 -21.86 37.01 -12.12
CA LEU A 473 -22.65 37.47 -13.27
C LEU A 473 -24.10 36.95 -13.23
N THR A 474 -24.33 35.67 -12.92
CA THR A 474 -25.68 35.08 -13.00
C THR A 474 -26.54 35.36 -11.79
N ASN A 475 -26.00 35.20 -10.59
CA ASN A 475 -26.76 35.24 -9.34
C ASN A 475 -26.72 36.61 -8.69
N LEU A 476 -25.59 37.29 -8.81
CA LEU A 476 -25.33 38.60 -8.21
C LEU A 476 -25.43 39.74 -9.24
N LYS A 477 -25.66 39.45 -10.53
CA LYS A 477 -25.96 40.46 -11.54
C LYS A 477 -24.92 41.60 -11.59
N ALA A 478 -23.65 41.26 -11.40
CA ALA A 478 -22.54 42.21 -11.53
C ALA A 478 -22.44 42.76 -12.96
N ASP A 479 -22.07 44.03 -13.11
CA ASP A 479 -21.96 44.68 -14.42
C ASP A 479 -20.58 44.41 -15.05
N PRO A 480 -20.51 43.68 -16.19
CA PRO A 480 -19.26 43.39 -16.88
C PRO A 480 -18.72 44.57 -17.72
N THR A 481 -19.49 45.64 -17.91
CA THR A 481 -19.10 46.80 -18.74
C THR A 481 -18.19 47.79 -18.01
N ILE A 482 -18.04 47.63 -16.69
CA ILE A 482 -17.16 48.47 -15.87
C ILE A 482 -15.72 48.27 -16.31
N LYS A 483 -15.01 49.38 -16.51
CA LYS A 483 -13.59 49.42 -16.88
C LYS A 483 -12.74 49.81 -15.68
N ASN A 484 -11.54 49.24 -15.59
CA ASN A 484 -10.55 49.67 -14.62
C ASN A 484 -9.90 51.00 -15.02
N GLN A 485 -9.03 51.54 -14.14
CA GLN A 485 -8.26 52.76 -14.42
C GLN A 485 -7.36 52.63 -15.67
N ALA A 486 -7.03 51.40 -16.09
CA ALA A 486 -6.30 51.11 -17.32
C ALA A 486 -7.21 50.92 -18.56
N GLY A 487 -8.51 51.20 -18.44
CA GLY A 487 -9.49 51.11 -19.53
C GLY A 487 -9.88 49.68 -19.95
N ARG A 488 -9.49 48.66 -19.18
CA ARG A 488 -9.76 47.25 -19.48
C ARG A 488 -10.99 46.74 -18.72
N THR A 489 -11.79 45.90 -19.37
CA THR A 489 -12.94 45.22 -18.77
C THR A 489 -12.52 43.95 -18.03
N ALA A 490 -13.38 43.40 -17.18
CA ALA A 490 -13.11 42.16 -16.46
C ALA A 490 -12.79 40.98 -17.41
N TYR A 491 -13.45 40.91 -18.58
CA TYR A 491 -13.15 39.92 -19.62
C TYR A 491 -11.73 40.05 -20.17
N GLN A 492 -11.27 41.27 -20.46
CA GLN A 492 -9.94 41.53 -21.01
C GLN A 492 -8.79 41.28 -20.01
N ILE A 493 -9.10 41.26 -18.71
CA ILE A 493 -8.12 40.98 -17.65
C ILE A 493 -7.96 39.46 -17.43
N ALA A 494 -8.91 38.64 -17.86
CA ALA A 494 -8.85 37.20 -17.70
C ALA A 494 -7.62 36.61 -18.43
N SER A 495 -6.75 35.94 -17.68
CA SER A 495 -5.61 35.19 -18.23
C SER A 495 -6.04 33.86 -18.87
N ASP A 496 -7.07 33.23 -18.29
CA ASP A 496 -7.41 31.84 -18.59
C ASP A 496 -8.62 31.75 -19.54
N ASP A 497 -8.55 30.82 -20.49
CA ASP A 497 -9.61 30.56 -21.47
C ASP A 497 -10.92 30.15 -20.79
N GLN A 498 -10.82 29.34 -19.73
CA GLN A 498 -11.97 28.95 -18.93
C GLN A 498 -12.69 30.13 -18.27
N THR A 499 -11.93 31.14 -17.83
CA THR A 499 -12.50 32.36 -17.27
C THR A 499 -13.17 33.19 -18.35
N ARG A 500 -12.61 33.25 -19.57
CA ARG A 500 -13.25 33.88 -20.74
C ARG A 500 -14.56 33.18 -21.12
N TYR A 501 -14.57 31.85 -21.15
CA TYR A 501 -15.77 31.07 -21.41
C TYR A 501 -16.87 31.29 -20.36
N ALA A 502 -16.52 31.59 -19.10
CA ALA A 502 -17.52 31.93 -18.08
C ALA A 502 -18.33 33.19 -18.44
N PHE A 503 -17.71 34.17 -19.12
CA PHE A 503 -18.41 35.36 -19.64
C PHE A 503 -19.27 35.05 -20.86
N GLU A 504 -18.80 34.20 -21.77
CA GLU A 504 -19.56 33.75 -22.95
C GLU A 504 -20.82 32.97 -22.54
N ILE A 505 -20.70 32.12 -21.51
CA ILE A 505 -21.82 31.38 -20.90
C ILE A 505 -22.76 32.34 -20.15
N ALA A 506 -22.23 33.35 -19.47
CA ALA A 506 -23.04 34.36 -18.80
C ALA A 506 -23.86 35.17 -19.82
N ARG A 507 -23.25 35.56 -20.94
CA ARG A 507 -23.95 36.23 -22.06
C ARG A 507 -25.09 35.38 -22.60
N TYR A 508 -24.86 34.08 -22.81
CA TYR A 508 -25.92 33.16 -23.25
C TYR A 508 -27.09 33.08 -22.26
N ASN A 509 -26.80 33.01 -20.95
CA ASN A 509 -27.82 32.84 -19.91
C ASN A 509 -28.59 34.13 -19.57
N LEU A 510 -27.96 35.30 -19.69
CA LEU A 510 -28.57 36.58 -19.35
C LEU A 510 -29.25 37.25 -20.55
N GLY A 511 -28.93 36.82 -21.76
CA GLY A 511 -29.46 37.39 -23.00
C GLY A 511 -28.75 38.69 -23.41
N GLU A 512 -29.03 39.13 -24.63
CA GLU A 512 -28.41 40.33 -25.21
C GLU A 512 -29.00 41.63 -24.65
N ASP A 513 -30.19 41.58 -24.04
CA ASP A 513 -30.90 42.74 -23.48
C ASP A 513 -30.34 43.19 -22.12
N TYR A 514 -29.49 42.38 -21.48
CA TYR A 514 -29.02 42.64 -20.12
C TYR A 514 -27.96 43.75 -20.04
N CYS A 515 -27.00 43.75 -20.96
CA CYS A 515 -25.97 44.80 -21.05
C CYS A 515 -25.32 44.81 -22.44
N ASP A 516 -24.59 45.88 -22.75
CA ASP A 516 -23.85 46.02 -24.00
C ASP A 516 -22.61 45.10 -24.05
N TRP A 517 -22.84 43.81 -24.32
CA TRP A 517 -21.80 42.78 -24.34
C TRP A 517 -20.69 43.05 -25.35
N ASN A 518 -21.06 43.59 -26.52
CA ASN A 518 -20.14 43.82 -27.63
C ASN A 518 -19.27 45.08 -27.43
N SER A 519 -19.90 46.24 -27.18
CA SER A 519 -19.20 47.53 -27.12
C SER A 519 -18.78 47.95 -25.70
N GLY A 520 -19.49 47.46 -24.67
CA GLY A 520 -19.23 47.78 -23.27
C GLY A 520 -18.29 46.78 -22.59
N ALA A 521 -18.59 45.49 -22.70
CA ALA A 521 -17.86 44.42 -22.00
C ALA A 521 -16.75 43.75 -22.84
N ASN A 522 -16.76 43.93 -24.16
CA ASN A 522 -15.87 43.27 -25.14
C ASN A 522 -15.91 41.73 -25.08
N VAL A 523 -17.07 41.14 -24.77
CA VAL A 523 -17.26 39.69 -24.74
C VAL A 523 -17.67 39.21 -26.13
N PRO A 524 -17.01 38.19 -26.71
CA PRO A 524 -17.35 37.64 -28.03
C PRO A 524 -18.70 36.89 -27.99
N GLU A 525 -19.05 36.24 -29.11
CA GLU A 525 -20.32 35.54 -29.30
C GLU A 525 -20.67 34.60 -28.13
N ALA A 526 -21.97 34.51 -27.83
CA ALA A 526 -22.48 33.69 -26.75
C ALA A 526 -22.30 32.21 -27.09
N LYS A 527 -21.67 31.44 -26.19
CA LYS A 527 -21.52 29.99 -26.32
C LYS A 527 -22.32 29.26 -25.27
N SER A 528 -22.88 28.11 -25.65
CA SER A 528 -23.57 27.24 -24.71
C SER A 528 -22.59 26.60 -23.74
N ARG A 529 -23.07 26.29 -22.53
CA ARG A 529 -22.30 25.54 -21.52
C ARG A 529 -21.85 24.16 -22.02
N GLU A 530 -22.61 23.55 -22.93
CA GLU A 530 -22.30 22.23 -23.49
C GLU A 530 -21.19 22.32 -24.54
N GLU A 531 -21.20 23.35 -25.37
CA GLU A 531 -20.20 23.62 -26.41
C GLU A 531 -18.84 24.00 -25.81
N VAL A 532 -18.83 24.79 -24.74
CA VAL A 532 -17.60 25.07 -23.99
C VAL A 532 -17.02 23.79 -23.37
N GLN A 533 -17.86 22.88 -22.88
CA GLN A 533 -17.40 21.62 -22.30
C GLN A 533 -16.84 20.66 -23.35
N THR A 534 -17.35 20.65 -24.57
CA THR A 534 -16.79 19.85 -25.66
C THR A 534 -15.43 20.38 -26.08
N LEU A 535 -15.29 21.71 -26.24
CA LEU A 535 -14.01 22.33 -26.62
C LEU A 535 -12.91 22.08 -25.57
N LEU A 536 -13.23 22.22 -24.28
CA LEU A 536 -12.25 21.95 -23.20
C LEU A 536 -11.80 20.48 -23.16
N LYS A 537 -12.70 19.54 -23.46
CA LYS A 537 -12.36 18.11 -23.53
C LYS A 537 -11.47 17.79 -24.73
N GLU A 538 -11.77 18.38 -25.88
CA GLU A 538 -10.96 18.20 -27.09
C GLU A 538 -9.53 18.76 -26.90
N GLU A 539 -9.38 19.91 -26.24
CA GLU A 539 -8.07 20.48 -25.89
C GLU A 539 -7.28 19.61 -24.90
N GLU A 540 -7.95 19.07 -23.87
CA GLU A 540 -7.32 18.16 -22.90
C GLU A 540 -6.84 16.85 -23.57
N GLU A 541 -7.66 16.28 -24.47
CA GLU A 541 -7.30 15.10 -25.24
C GLU A 541 -6.14 15.37 -26.20
N ALA A 542 -6.12 16.55 -26.85
CA ALA A 542 -5.05 16.98 -27.72
C ALA A 542 -3.73 17.13 -26.96
N GLU A 543 -3.72 17.79 -25.79
CA GLU A 543 -2.52 17.97 -24.98
C GLU A 543 -2.01 16.64 -24.44
N LYS A 544 -2.91 15.76 -23.97
CA LYS A 544 -2.55 14.41 -23.53
C LYS A 544 -1.95 13.57 -24.67
N SER A 545 -2.44 13.74 -25.90
CA SER A 545 -1.87 13.10 -27.08
C SER A 545 -0.48 13.65 -27.42
N ARG A 546 -0.24 14.95 -27.22
CA ARG A 546 1.05 15.62 -27.41
C ARG A 546 2.09 15.12 -26.41
N ILE A 547 1.73 15.09 -25.12
CA ILE A 547 2.60 14.58 -24.05
C ILE A 547 2.95 13.10 -24.28
N ARG A 548 2.00 12.27 -24.72
CA ARG A 548 2.26 10.86 -25.06
C ARG A 548 3.25 10.70 -26.21
N LYS A 549 3.15 11.54 -27.25
CA LYS A 549 4.09 11.53 -28.37
C LYS A 549 5.50 11.93 -27.93
N LEU A 550 5.64 12.96 -27.10
CA LEU A 550 6.93 13.37 -26.54
C LEU A 550 7.57 12.25 -25.70
N HIS A 551 6.80 11.62 -24.82
CA HIS A 551 7.29 10.51 -24.01
C HIS A 551 7.66 9.27 -24.85
N GLU A 552 6.90 8.99 -25.92
CA GLU A 552 7.25 7.92 -26.86
C GLU A 552 8.55 8.24 -27.61
N GLU A 553 8.72 9.48 -28.07
CA GLU A 553 9.95 9.94 -28.71
C GLU A 553 11.17 9.83 -27.76
N GLU A 554 11.05 10.26 -26.51
CA GLU A 554 12.09 10.10 -25.48
C GLU A 554 12.46 8.63 -25.25
N LEU A 555 11.47 7.74 -25.08
CA LEU A 555 11.70 6.31 -24.93
C LEU A 555 12.39 5.70 -26.16
N THR A 556 12.07 6.16 -27.37
CA THR A 556 12.76 5.69 -28.59
C THR A 556 14.20 6.17 -28.67
N ASN A 557 14.49 7.38 -28.20
CA ASN A 557 15.85 7.92 -28.18
C ASN A 557 16.70 7.18 -27.13
N VAL A 558 16.18 6.96 -25.92
CA VAL A 558 16.85 6.14 -24.89
C VAL A 558 17.14 4.73 -25.42
N ARG A 559 16.20 4.09 -26.14
CA ARG A 559 16.45 2.78 -26.77
C ARG A 559 17.54 2.82 -27.83
N LYS A 560 17.62 3.89 -28.63
CA LYS A 560 18.71 4.06 -29.62
C LYS A 560 20.04 4.28 -28.91
N ASP A 561 20.07 5.00 -27.80
CA ASP A 561 21.28 5.27 -27.03
C ASP A 561 21.79 4.02 -26.31
N ILE A 562 20.89 3.20 -25.75
CA ILE A 562 21.22 1.89 -25.19
C ILE A 562 21.77 0.98 -26.30
N LYS A 563 21.11 0.93 -27.46
CA LYS A 563 21.54 0.09 -28.59
C LYS A 563 22.89 0.51 -29.15
N THR A 564 23.13 1.81 -29.31
CA THR A 564 24.42 2.33 -29.80
C THR A 564 25.54 2.13 -28.79
N SER A 565 25.25 2.25 -27.49
CA SER A 565 26.21 1.96 -26.41
C SER A 565 26.53 0.48 -26.32
N HIS A 566 25.52 -0.39 -26.48
CA HIS A 566 25.71 -1.85 -26.56
C HIS A 566 26.53 -2.24 -27.79
N ASP A 567 26.20 -1.72 -28.98
CA ASP A 567 26.93 -1.97 -30.23
C ASP A 567 28.39 -1.48 -30.18
N LYS A 568 28.68 -0.41 -29.41
CA LYS A 568 30.05 0.05 -29.14
C LYS A 568 30.82 -0.86 -28.17
N ARG A 569 30.16 -1.42 -27.15
CA ARG A 569 30.79 -2.27 -26.13
C ARG A 569 31.02 -3.71 -26.59
N PHE A 570 30.05 -4.30 -27.30
CA PHE A 570 30.06 -5.72 -27.66
C PHE A 570 30.24 -5.98 -29.17
N GLY A 571 30.32 -4.93 -29.98
CA GLY A 571 30.33 -5.03 -31.44
C GLY A 571 28.95 -5.38 -32.00
N LYS A 572 28.73 -5.08 -33.29
CA LYS A 572 27.50 -5.50 -33.99
C LYS A 572 27.52 -7.03 -34.11
N GLY A 573 26.75 -7.71 -33.26
CA GLY A 573 26.69 -9.17 -33.20
C GLY A 573 26.47 -9.80 -34.58
N LYS A 574 27.36 -10.73 -34.95
CA LYS A 574 27.25 -11.53 -36.17
C LYS A 574 26.49 -12.80 -35.82
N THR A 575 25.29 -12.98 -36.38
CA THR A 575 24.49 -14.19 -36.19
C THR A 575 25.26 -15.40 -36.71
N LEU A 576 25.60 -16.35 -35.84
CA LEU A 576 26.15 -17.65 -36.23
C LEU A 576 25.09 -18.37 -37.06
N GLY A 577 25.41 -18.58 -38.34
CA GLY A 577 24.51 -19.13 -39.33
C GLY A 577 24.15 -20.59 -39.06
N ILE A 578 23.05 -20.79 -38.34
CA ILE A 578 22.22 -21.98 -38.50
C ILE A 578 21.15 -21.61 -39.54
N PRO A 579 21.22 -22.10 -40.78
CA PRO A 579 20.11 -21.95 -41.70
C PRO A 579 18.98 -22.82 -41.16
N SER A 580 18.04 -22.22 -40.45
CA SER A 580 16.75 -22.85 -40.16
C SER A 580 15.98 -22.94 -41.47
N THR A 581 16.33 -23.93 -42.31
CA THR A 581 15.53 -24.27 -43.48
C THR A 581 14.15 -24.67 -42.98
N GLU A 582 13.11 -23.92 -43.38
CA GLU A 582 11.70 -24.18 -43.00
C GLU A 582 11.26 -25.63 -43.26
N GLN A 583 11.97 -26.35 -44.13
CA GLN A 583 11.82 -27.77 -44.42
C GLN A 583 11.97 -28.66 -43.18
N ALA A 584 12.92 -28.37 -42.26
CA ALA A 584 13.13 -29.18 -41.05
C ALA A 584 11.98 -29.04 -40.04
N LYS A 585 11.30 -27.88 -39.99
CA LYS A 585 10.13 -27.67 -39.13
C LYS A 585 8.88 -28.40 -39.65
N LEU A 586 8.77 -28.58 -40.97
CA LEU A 586 7.67 -29.29 -41.62
C LEU A 586 7.75 -30.82 -41.49
N GLU A 587 8.95 -31.38 -41.28
CA GLU A 587 9.17 -32.82 -41.10
C GLU A 587 8.88 -33.31 -39.67
N SER A 588 8.81 -32.39 -38.70
CA SER A 588 8.47 -32.68 -37.31
C SER A 588 6.96 -32.78 -37.01
N LEU A 589 6.10 -32.60 -38.02
CA LEU A 589 4.64 -32.58 -37.91
C LEU A 589 4.00 -33.85 -38.49
N SER A 590 2.84 -34.25 -37.97
CA SER A 590 2.11 -35.41 -38.51
C SER A 590 1.72 -35.18 -39.99
N PRO A 591 1.57 -36.25 -40.81
CA PRO A 591 1.27 -36.11 -42.24
C PRO A 591 0.02 -35.26 -42.53
N GLU A 592 -0.98 -35.33 -41.64
CA GLU A 592 -2.24 -34.58 -41.74
C GLU A 592 -2.04 -33.08 -41.42
N GLN A 593 -1.24 -32.75 -40.41
CA GLN A 593 -0.90 -31.37 -40.07
C GLN A 593 -0.03 -30.72 -41.14
N ARG A 594 0.91 -31.48 -41.72
CA ARG A 594 1.76 -31.03 -42.85
C ARG A 594 0.91 -30.68 -44.08
N MET A 595 -0.10 -31.48 -44.39
CA MET A 595 -1.01 -31.23 -45.52
C MET A 595 -1.84 -29.96 -45.31
N LYS A 596 -2.28 -29.68 -44.08
CA LYS A 596 -3.03 -28.48 -43.73
C LYS A 596 -2.21 -27.20 -43.86
N VAL A 597 -0.97 -27.21 -43.39
CA VAL A 597 -0.02 -26.08 -43.52
C VAL A 597 0.31 -25.81 -45.00
N MET A 598 0.53 -26.86 -45.80
CA MET A 598 0.78 -26.71 -47.24
C MET A 598 -0.45 -26.17 -48.00
N ARG A 599 -1.67 -26.56 -47.59
CA ARG A 599 -2.91 -26.02 -48.16
C ARG A 599 -3.07 -24.53 -47.85
N GLU A 600 -2.75 -24.12 -46.63
CA GLU A 600 -2.80 -22.73 -46.20
C GLU A 600 -1.74 -21.87 -46.92
N GLN A 601 -0.52 -22.38 -47.08
CA GLN A 601 0.52 -21.69 -47.85
C GLN A 601 0.15 -21.53 -49.33
N ARG A 602 -0.44 -22.56 -49.95
CA ARG A 602 -0.93 -22.47 -51.34
C ARG A 602 -2.09 -21.47 -51.48
N ALA A 603 -3.00 -21.42 -50.52
CA ALA A 603 -4.08 -20.45 -50.50
C ALA A 603 -3.55 -19.01 -50.37
N ARG A 604 -2.60 -18.79 -49.45
CA ARG A 604 -1.98 -17.48 -49.23
C ARG A 604 -1.14 -17.01 -50.44
N ALA A 605 -0.44 -17.93 -51.09
CA ALA A 605 0.29 -17.63 -52.33
C ALA A 605 -0.65 -17.32 -53.50
N ALA A 606 -1.79 -18.00 -53.60
CA ALA A 606 -2.82 -17.68 -54.59
C ALA A 606 -3.43 -16.30 -54.32
N GLU A 607 -3.74 -15.98 -53.06
CA GLU A 607 -4.27 -14.68 -52.65
C GLU A 607 -3.26 -13.55 -52.93
N ALA A 608 -1.98 -13.76 -52.65
CA ALA A 608 -0.91 -12.81 -52.96
C ALA A 608 -0.77 -12.57 -54.48
N ARG A 609 -0.90 -13.61 -55.31
CA ARG A 609 -0.91 -13.48 -56.78
C ARG A 609 -2.15 -12.74 -57.29
N MET A 610 -3.30 -12.97 -56.68
CA MET A 610 -4.53 -12.26 -57.02
C MET A 610 -4.46 -10.78 -56.60
N ARG A 611 -3.82 -10.50 -55.47
CA ARG A 611 -3.61 -9.14 -54.96
C ARG A 611 -2.57 -8.35 -55.75
N ALA A 612 -1.57 -9.02 -56.34
CA ALA A 612 -0.58 -8.40 -57.23
C ALA A 612 -1.09 -8.21 -58.67
N ARG A 613 -2.24 -8.79 -59.03
CA ARG A 613 -2.91 -8.63 -60.33
C ARG A 613 -4.04 -7.59 -60.31
N LYS A 614 -4.36 -7.03 -59.14
CA LYS A 614 -5.16 -5.81 -58.97
C LYS A 614 -4.21 -4.64 -58.86
#